data_AF-A0A955D601-F1
#
_entry.id   AF-A0A955D601-F1
#
_cell.length_a   1.000
_cell.length_b   1.000
_cell.length_c   1.000
_cell.angle_alpha   90.00
_cell.angle_beta   90.00
_cell.angle_gamma   90.00
#
_symmetry.space_group_name_H-M   'P 1'
#
loop_
_entity.id
_entity.type
_entity.pdbx_description
1 polymer ?
#
loop_
_entity_poly.entity_id
_entity_poly.type
_entity_poly.pdbx_seq_one_letter_code
_entity_poly.pdbx_strand_id
1 'polypeptide(L)' 'MKRIFTIDSHTEGEPTRVVVEGGPDLGGGTVAAQCEVFRRRFDHVRRAVVREPRGSDFLVGALL' A
#
# COMPACT_ATOMS: atom_id res chain seq x y z
N MET A 1 12.32 9.26 11.03
CA MET A 1 11.64 8.04 10.55
C MET A 1 10.46 8.43 9.68
N LYS A 2 10.23 7.75 8.55
CA LYS A 2 9.03 7.96 7.71
C LYS A 2 7.85 7.19 8.31
N ARG A 3 6.68 7.81 8.44
CA ARG A 3 5.45 7.20 8.99
C ARG A 3 4.43 7.01 7.87
N ILE A 4 3.74 5.88 7.89
CA ILE A 4 2.61 5.57 7.01
C ILE A 4 1.45 5.24 7.95
N PHE A 5 0.34 5.94 7.78
CA PHE A 5 -0.86 5.70 8.57
C PHE A 5 -1.78 4.77 7.79
N THR A 6 -2.24 3.73 8.47
CA THR A 6 -3.04 2.68 7.87
C THR A 6 -4.28 2.39 8.69
N ILE A 7 -5.35 1.98 8.01
CA ILE A 7 -6.54 1.39 8.62
C ILE A 7 -6.61 -0.05 8.13
N ASP A 8 -6.61 -0.99 9.08
CA ASP A 8 -6.72 -2.41 8.78
C ASP A 8 -8.17 -2.87 8.96
N SER A 9 -8.64 -3.70 8.04
CA SER A 9 -9.96 -4.33 8.06
C SER A 9 -9.86 -5.76 7.53
N HIS A 10 -10.97 -6.49 7.55
CA HIS A 10 -11.10 -7.75 6.83
C HIS A 10 -12.48 -7.87 6.19
N THR A 11 -12.55 -8.57 5.06
CA THR A 11 -13.82 -8.97 4.43
C THR A 11 -13.84 -10.50 4.42
N GLU A 12 -14.77 -11.10 5.17
CA GLU A 12 -14.88 -12.56 5.31
C GLU A 12 -13.59 -13.27 5.76
N GLY A 13 -12.71 -12.54 6.46
CA GLY A 13 -11.45 -13.06 7.00
C GLY A 13 -10.23 -12.72 6.13
N GLU A 14 -10.43 -12.24 4.91
CA GLU A 14 -9.35 -11.75 4.05
C GLU A 14 -8.91 -10.34 4.51
N PRO A 15 -7.67 -10.16 4.97
CA PRO A 15 -7.23 -8.90 5.56
C PRO A 15 -6.89 -7.85 4.48
N THR A 16 -7.34 -6.62 4.71
CA THR A 16 -7.03 -5.46 3.88
C THR A 16 -6.42 -4.35 4.72
N ARG A 17 -5.27 -3.83 4.30
CA ARG A 17 -4.61 -2.66 4.89
C ARG A 17 -4.71 -1.47 3.95
N VAL A 18 -5.47 -0.46 4.35
CA VAL A 18 -5.63 0.78 3.58
C VAL A 18 -4.63 1.82 4.07
N VAL A 19 -3.72 2.26 3.20
CA VAL A 19 -2.84 3.42 3.44
C VAL A 19 -3.64 4.70 3.24
N VAL A 20 -3.83 5.47 4.31
CA VAL A 20 -4.62 6.70 4.31
C VAL A 20 -3.76 7.97 4.36
N GLU A 21 -2.51 7.86 4.82
CA GLU A 21 -1.55 8.97 4.84
C GLU A 21 -0.10 8.46 4.81
N GLY A 22 0.82 9.25 4.26
CA GLY A 22 2.25 8.94 4.21
C GLY A 22 2.67 8.05 3.04
N GLY A 23 1.74 7.77 2.12
CA GLY A 23 2.00 7.14 0.82
C GLY A 23 2.85 8.03 -0.11
N PRO A 24 3.46 7.47 -1.16
CA PRO A 24 4.22 8.23 -2.14
C PRO A 24 3.29 9.03 -3.05
N ASP A 25 3.76 10.19 -3.50
CA ASP A 25 3.11 10.91 -4.60
C ASP A 25 3.34 10.15 -5.91
N LEU A 26 2.25 9.68 -6.52
CA LEU A 26 2.27 8.93 -7.78
C LEU A 26 2.09 9.84 -9.01
N GLY A 27 1.92 11.15 -8.79
CA GLY A 27 1.49 12.10 -9.80
C GLY A 27 0.01 11.96 -10.16
N GLY A 28 -0.42 12.71 -11.17
CA GLY A 28 -1.78 12.64 -11.71
C GLY A 28 -1.94 11.57 -12.79
N GLY A 29 -3.16 11.50 -13.35
CA GLY A 29 -3.51 10.60 -14.44
C GLY A 29 -4.46 9.50 -14.00
N THR A 30 -4.56 8.45 -14.81
CA THR A 30 -5.41 7.29 -14.51
C THR A 30 -4.79 6.44 -13.40
N VAL A 31 -5.61 5.67 -12.69
CA VAL A 31 -5.14 4.69 -11.69
C VAL A 31 -4.13 3.73 -12.30
N ALA A 32 -4.32 3.30 -13.55
CA ALA A 32 -3.36 2.42 -14.24
C ALA A 32 -1.98 3.08 -14.41
N ALA A 33 -1.93 4.37 -14.79
CA ALA A 33 -0.68 5.11 -14.91
C ALA A 33 0.00 5.27 -13.53
N GLN A 34 -0.78 5.57 -12.50
CA GLN A 34 -0.28 5.64 -11.12
C GLN A 34 0.25 4.28 -10.62
N CYS A 35 -0.41 3.17 -10.95
CA CYS A 35 0.07 1.82 -10.65
C CYS A 35 1.42 1.52 -11.31
N GLU A 36 1.64 1.95 -12.55
CA GLU A 36 2.94 1.80 -13.21
C GLU A 36 4.04 2.60 -12.49
N VAL A 37 3.74 3.84 -12.09
CA VAL A 37 4.67 4.67 -11.31
C VAL A 37 4.98 4.01 -9.96
N PHE A 38 3.95 3.54 -9.26
CA PHE A 38 4.09 2.87 -7.97
C PHE A 38 4.98 1.63 -8.07
N ARG A 39 4.72 0.77 -9.07
CA ARG A 39 5.50 -0.45 -9.31
C ARG A 39 6.96 -0.16 -9.64
N ARG A 40 7.24 0.83 -10.48
CA ARG A 40 8.60 1.13 -10.97
C ARG A 40 9.45 1.90 -9.95
N ARG A 41 8.85 2.80 -9.16
CA ARG A 41 9.59 3.76 -8.34
C ARG A 41 9.43 3.55 -6.83
N PHE A 42 8.32 2.95 -6.41
CA PHE A 42 7.91 2.94 -5.00
C PHE A 42 7.61 1.53 -4.46
N ASP A 43 8.12 0.48 -5.09
CA ASP A 43 7.94 -0.91 -4.61
C ASP A 43 8.44 -1.12 -3.17
N HIS A 44 9.40 -0.33 -2.70
CA HIS A 44 9.85 -0.35 -1.30
C HIS A 44 8.72 0.00 -0.32
N VAL A 45 7.79 0.88 -0.69
CA VAL A 45 6.61 1.20 0.11
C VAL A 45 5.67 0.01 0.17
N ARG A 46 5.34 -0.58 -0.99
CA ARG A 46 4.52 -1.80 -1.06
C ARG A 46 5.10 -2.89 -0.16
N ARG A 47 6.39 -3.20 -0.29
CA ARG A 47 7.06 -4.20 0.54
C ARG A 47 6.98 -3.87 2.04
N ALA A 48 7.18 -2.61 2.42
CA ALA A 48 7.09 -2.20 3.81
C ALA A 48 5.66 -2.31 4.40
N VAL A 49 4.62 -2.16 3.57
CA VAL A 49 3.21 -2.20 3.98
C VAL A 49 2.69 -3.63 4.09
N VAL A 50 2.99 -4.50 3.11
CA VAL A 50 2.37 -5.84 3.03
C VAL A 50 3.25 -6.99 3.49
N ARG A 51 4.59 -6.87 3.48
CA ARG A 51 5.46 -7.99 3.89
C ARG A 51 5.76 -7.99 5.38
N GLU A 52 6.21 -9.13 5.86
CA GLU A 52 6.83 -9.24 7.18
C GLU A 52 7.98 -8.22 7.35
N PRO A 53 8.17 -7.66 8.57
CA PRO A 53 7.48 -8.02 9.82
C PRO A 53 6.16 -7.26 10.06
N ARG A 54 5.70 -6.43 9.13
CA ARG A 54 4.52 -5.56 9.33
C ARG A 54 3.23 -6.13 8.76
N GLY A 55 3.34 -6.97 7.73
CA GLY A 55 2.24 -7.72 7.14
C GLY A 55 2.58 -9.20 7.03
N SER A 56 1.96 -9.88 6.08
CA SER A 56 2.09 -11.32 5.81
C SER A 56 1.81 -11.59 4.33
N ASP A 57 2.07 -12.81 3.88
CA ASP A 57 1.84 -13.20 2.48
C ASP A 57 0.36 -13.11 2.05
N PHE A 58 -0.57 -13.08 3.00
CA PHE A 58 -2.01 -12.96 2.76
C PHE A 58 -2.53 -11.52 2.89
N LEU A 59 -1.70 -10.54 3.26
CA LEU A 59 -2.16 -9.16 3.44
C LEU A 59 -2.33 -8.45 2.09
N VAL A 60 -3.57 -8.04 1.78
CA VAL A 60 -3.85 -7.16 0.65
C VAL A 60 -3.68 -5.69 1.08
N GLY A 61 -2.93 -4.92 0.29
CA GLY A 61 -2.75 -3.49 0.50
C GLY A 61 -3.58 -2.64 -0.45
N ALA A 62 -4.18 -1.56 0.04
CA ALA A 62 -4.84 -0.52 -0.74
C ALA A 62 -4.15 0.83 -0.47
N LEU A 63 -4.01 1.67 -1.49
CA LEU A 63 -3.50 3.03 -1.37
C LEU A 63 -4.64 3.99 -1.76
N LEU A 64 -5.03 4.86 -0.81
CA LEU A 64 -6.07 5.87 -1.00
C LEU A 64 -5.55 7.08 -1.79
#